data_AF-A0A3N1ZT40-F1
#
_entry.id   AF-A0A3N1ZT40-F1
#
_cell.length_a   1.000
_cell.length_b   1.000
_cell.length_c   1.000
_cell.angle_alpha   90.00
_cell.angle_beta   90.00
_cell.angle_gamma   90.00
#
_symmetry.space_group_name_H-M   'P 1'
#
loop_
_entity.id
_entity.type
_entity.pdbx_description
1 polymer ?
#
loop_
_entity_poly.entity_id
_entity_poly.type
_entity_poly.pdbx_seq_one_letter_code
_entity_poly.pdbx_strand_id
1 'polypeptide(L)'
;MAEVGTWGAPSVGMFPKWQGGMSVDFKKDSDSDVYAITGIDRDEWTIIGFEWRASDRQWGDVNAIVVPSEVRISESPTRIEATALRLHDVSITDILPKIVHKGDFRMRRSHLANSEITITSLGDVPEQD
;
A
#
# COMPACT_ATOMS: atom_id res chain seq x y z
N MET A 1 -15.69 3.44 -7.67
CA MET A 1 -16.60 3.07 -6.58
C MET A 1 -15.93 1.97 -5.79
N ALA A 2 -15.84 2.08 -4.46
CA ALA A 2 -15.37 0.97 -3.64
C ALA A 2 -16.46 -0.11 -3.64
N GLU A 3 -16.10 -1.33 -4.01
CA GLU A 3 -17.02 -2.47 -4.00
C GLU A 3 -16.92 -3.20 -2.67
N VAL A 4 -18.05 -3.60 -2.10
CA VAL A 4 -18.08 -4.43 -0.89
C VAL A 4 -17.53 -5.82 -1.25
N GLY A 5 -16.48 -6.26 -0.57
CA GLY A 5 -15.83 -7.54 -0.84
C GLY A 5 -14.74 -7.90 0.17
N THR A 6 -14.18 -9.10 0.04
CA THR A 6 -13.05 -9.54 0.86
C THR A 6 -11.78 -8.83 0.39
N TRP A 7 -11.16 -8.04 1.28
CA TRP A 7 -9.84 -7.48 1.03
C TRP A 7 -8.80 -8.62 0.99
N GLY A 8 -8.16 -8.82 -0.17
CA GLY A 8 -7.26 -9.93 -0.44
C GLY A 8 -6.03 -9.49 -1.25
N ALA A 9 -5.14 -10.43 -1.55
CA ALA A 9 -3.92 -10.11 -2.31
C ALA A 9 -4.27 -9.49 -3.68
N PRO A 10 -3.53 -8.45 -4.12
CA PRO A 10 -3.78 -7.81 -5.41
C PRO A 10 -3.60 -8.83 -6.56
N SER A 11 -4.46 -8.73 -7.58
CA SER A 11 -4.37 -9.55 -8.80
C SER A 11 -4.00 -8.67 -9.99
N VAL A 12 -2.97 -9.08 -10.77
CA VAL A 12 -2.52 -8.37 -11.97
C VAL A 12 -2.92 -9.17 -13.21
N GLY A 13 -3.51 -8.48 -14.21
CA GLY A 13 -4.00 -9.04 -15.47
C GLY A 13 -2.91 -9.66 -16.38
N MET A 14 -3.28 -10.02 -17.61
CA MET A 14 -2.36 -10.68 -18.55
C MET A 14 -1.40 -9.68 -19.22
N PHE A 15 -0.10 -9.98 -19.18
CA PHE A 15 1.05 -9.39 -19.92
C PHE A 15 1.84 -8.22 -19.29
N PRO A 16 3.17 -8.26 -19.45
CA PRO A 16 4.03 -9.17 -18.70
C PRO A 16 3.85 -9.01 -17.19
N LYS A 17 3.61 -10.14 -16.51
CA LYS A 17 3.35 -10.16 -15.08
C LYS A 17 4.65 -9.96 -14.30
N TRP A 18 4.72 -8.88 -13.55
CA TRP A 18 5.67 -8.72 -12.46
C TRP A 18 4.96 -9.05 -11.16
N GLN A 19 5.65 -9.78 -10.28
CA GLN A 19 5.18 -10.14 -8.95
C GLN A 19 6.24 -9.74 -7.95
N GLY A 20 5.82 -9.17 -6.84
CA GLY A 20 6.72 -8.61 -5.86
C GLY A 20 6.03 -8.35 -4.54
N GLY A 21 6.84 -8.03 -3.54
CA GLY A 21 6.39 -7.55 -2.25
C GLY A 21 6.77 -6.09 -2.09
N MET A 22 5.93 -5.36 -1.38
CA MET A 22 6.26 -4.06 -0.82
C MET A 22 6.21 -4.22 0.69
N SER A 23 7.28 -3.82 1.36
CA SER A 23 7.29 -3.67 2.82
C SER A 23 7.59 -2.21 3.13
N VAL A 24 6.67 -1.59 3.87
CA VAL A 24 6.79 -0.20 4.29
C VAL A 24 6.81 -0.15 5.81
N ASP A 25 7.76 0.59 6.34
CA ASP A 25 7.82 0.93 7.76
C ASP A 25 7.19 2.31 7.95
N PHE A 26 6.15 2.37 8.78
CA PHE A 26 5.38 3.58 8.98
C PHE A 26 5.98 4.45 10.10
N LYS A 27 6.02 5.77 9.89
CA LYS A 27 6.44 6.72 10.91
C LYS A 27 5.50 6.62 12.11
N LYS A 28 6.06 6.32 13.28
CA LYS A 28 5.32 6.26 14.54
C LYS A 28 4.96 7.64 15.07
N ASP A 29 5.86 8.61 14.91
CA ASP A 29 5.78 9.94 15.53
C ASP A 29 6.12 11.03 14.49
N SER A 30 5.20 11.36 13.58
CA SER A 30 5.41 12.48 12.65
C SER A 30 4.35 13.56 12.84
N ASP A 31 4.78 14.83 12.84
CA ASP A 31 3.93 16.03 12.89
C ASP A 31 2.93 16.13 11.72
N SER A 32 3.13 15.30 10.70
CA SER A 32 2.19 15.09 9.59
C SER A 32 1.41 13.80 9.81
N ASP A 33 0.40 13.91 10.67
CA ASP A 33 -0.50 12.82 10.98
C ASP A 33 -1.29 12.38 9.73
N VAL A 34 -1.38 11.07 9.50
CA VAL A 34 -2.13 10.48 8.39
C VAL A 34 -3.60 10.91 8.42
N TYR A 35 -4.19 11.09 9.60
CA TYR A 35 -5.56 11.57 9.74
C TYR A 35 -5.75 13.02 9.25
N ALA A 36 -4.75 13.88 9.45
CA ALA A 36 -4.79 15.26 8.95
C ALA A 36 -4.73 15.32 7.42
N ILE A 37 -4.02 14.39 6.78
CA ILE A 37 -3.89 14.32 5.32
C ILE A 37 -5.14 13.71 4.70
N THR A 38 -5.72 12.69 5.33
CA THR A 38 -6.91 12.00 4.82
C THR A 38 -8.21 12.70 5.19
N GLY A 39 -8.20 13.60 6.18
CA GLY A 39 -9.39 14.22 6.74
C GLY A 39 -10.27 13.25 7.54
N ILE A 40 -9.77 12.06 7.87
CA ILE A 40 -10.50 11.06 8.64
C ILE A 40 -10.50 11.49 10.11
N ASP A 41 -11.67 11.46 10.74
CA ASP A 41 -11.80 11.71 12.17
C ASP A 41 -11.18 10.54 12.96
N ARG A 42 -10.11 10.84 13.69
CA ARG A 42 -9.38 9.87 14.52
C ARG A 42 -10.18 9.41 15.74
N ASP A 43 -11.10 10.24 16.22
CA ASP A 43 -11.93 9.89 17.37
C ASP A 43 -13.03 8.90 16.96
N GLU A 44 -13.43 8.91 15.70
CA GLU A 44 -14.42 7.99 15.14
C GLU A 44 -13.78 6.72 14.53
N TRP A 45 -12.65 6.87 13.84
CA TRP A 45 -12.06 5.81 13.01
C TRP A 45 -10.59 5.56 13.32
N THR A 46 -10.19 4.29 13.30
CA THR A 46 -8.80 3.85 13.25
C THR A 46 -8.46 3.33 11.85
N ILE A 47 -7.47 3.94 11.20
CA ILE A 47 -6.94 3.51 9.91
C ILE A 47 -6.06 2.26 10.11
N ILE A 48 -6.39 1.18 9.39
CA ILE A 48 -5.69 -0.12 9.45
C ILE A 48 -5.03 -0.51 8.13
N GLY A 49 -5.26 0.26 7.07
CA GLY A 49 -4.65 0.02 5.77
C GLY A 49 -5.03 1.07 4.74
N PHE A 50 -4.38 0.98 3.59
CA PHE A 50 -4.71 1.77 2.40
C PHE A 50 -4.83 0.82 1.20
N GLU A 51 -5.82 1.07 0.35
CA GLU A 51 -5.93 0.47 -0.98
C GLU A 51 -5.81 1.58 -2.00
N TRP A 52 -4.98 1.40 -3.01
CA TRP A 52 -4.97 2.27 -4.19
C TRP A 52 -4.75 1.41 -5.42
N ARG A 53 -5.22 1.91 -6.56
CA ARG A 53 -5.01 1.27 -7.86
C ARG A 53 -4.27 2.25 -8.74
N ALA A 54 -3.24 1.79 -9.43
CA ALA A 54 -2.52 2.61 -10.40
C ALA A 54 -2.84 2.12 -11.82
N SER A 55 -2.97 3.05 -12.76
CA SER A 55 -3.01 2.75 -14.20
C SER A 55 -1.85 3.45 -14.90
N ASP A 56 -1.68 3.12 -16.18
CA ASP A 56 -0.73 3.69 -17.14
C ASP A 56 -0.63 5.23 -17.17
N ARG A 57 -1.66 5.96 -16.73
CA ARG A 57 -1.72 7.43 -16.86
C ARG A 57 -2.04 8.16 -15.56
N GLN A 58 -2.39 7.46 -14.50
CA GLN A 58 -2.79 8.08 -13.24
C GLN A 58 -2.72 7.11 -12.08
N TRP A 59 -2.40 7.65 -10.90
CA TRP A 59 -2.79 7.01 -9.65
C TRP A 59 -4.31 7.15 -9.55
N GLY A 60 -5.00 6.02 -9.41
CA GLY A 60 -6.43 5.98 -9.16
C GLY A 60 -6.77 6.36 -7.73
N ASP A 61 -8.05 6.25 -7.38
CA ASP A 61 -8.56 6.59 -6.05
C ASP A 61 -7.79 5.87 -4.94
N VAL A 62 -7.53 6.60 -3.85
CA VAL A 62 -7.02 6.03 -2.60
C VAL A 62 -8.20 5.77 -1.68
N ASN A 63 -8.29 4.56 -1.14
CA ASN A 63 -9.22 4.21 -0.09
C ASN A 63 -8.44 3.99 1.20
N ALA A 64 -8.90 4.58 2.30
CA ALA A 64 -8.47 4.19 3.63
C ALA A 64 -9.34 3.02 4.12
N ILE A 65 -8.71 1.97 4.61
CA ILE A 65 -9.39 0.86 5.26
C ILE A 65 -9.41 1.16 6.75
N VAL A 66 -10.61 1.31 7.32
CA VAL A 66 -10.82 1.78 8.69
C VAL A 66 -11.70 0.83 9.51
N VAL A 67 -11.54 0.89 10.82
CA VAL A 67 -12.44 0.28 11.81
C VAL A 67 -12.86 1.35 12.84
N PRO A 68 -14.00 1.21 13.52
CA PRO A 68 -14.35 2.14 14.60
C PRO A 68 -13.24 2.20 15.66
N SER A 69 -12.97 3.40 16.21
CA SER A 69 -11.82 3.64 17.10
C SER A 69 -11.85 2.81 18.39
N GLU A 70 -13.02 2.38 18.83
CA GLU A 70 -13.23 1.51 19.97
C GLU A 70 -12.86 0.04 19.72
N VAL A 71 -12.68 -0.37 18.46
CA VAL A 71 -12.33 -1.73 18.09
C VAL A 71 -10.89 -2.01 18.49
N ARG A 72 -10.72 -2.89 19.49
CA ARG A 72 -9.41 -3.40 19.89
C ARG A 72 -8.93 -4.46 18.91
N ILE A 73 -7.95 -4.10 18.09
CA ILE A 73 -7.25 -5.04 17.20
C ILE A 73 -6.26 -5.83 18.07
N SER A 74 -6.55 -7.11 18.29
CA SER A 74 -5.60 -8.02 18.93
C SER A 74 -4.40 -8.28 18.01
N GLU A 75 -3.32 -8.87 18.53
CA GLU A 75 -2.11 -9.11 17.73
C GLU A 75 -2.30 -10.12 16.58
N SER A 76 -3.41 -10.88 16.55
CA SER A 76 -3.67 -11.91 15.52
C SER A 76 -5.17 -12.24 15.32
N PRO A 77 -6.01 -11.29 14.87
CA PRO A 77 -7.40 -11.58 14.56
C PRO A 77 -7.48 -12.48 13.32
N THR A 78 -8.34 -13.50 13.37
CA THR A 78 -8.59 -14.39 12.22
C THR A 78 -9.43 -13.70 11.13
N ARG A 79 -10.20 -12.68 11.50
CA ARG A 79 -11.00 -11.84 10.60
C ARG A 79 -11.30 -10.49 11.27
N ILE A 80 -11.28 -9.40 10.50
CA ILE A 80 -11.69 -8.05 10.91
C ILE A 80 -12.75 -7.57 9.92
N GLU A 81 -13.84 -6.99 10.42
CA GLU A 81 -14.80 -6.26 9.61
C GLU A 81 -14.38 -4.79 9.54
N ALA A 82 -14.15 -4.28 8.34
CA ALA A 82 -13.62 -2.96 8.11
C ALA A 82 -14.41 -2.23 7.02
N THR A 83 -14.38 -0.90 7.07
CA THR A 83 -15.00 -0.01 6.10
C THR A 83 -13.92 0.58 5.20
N ALA A 84 -14.15 0.59 3.89
CA ALA A 84 -13.30 1.31 2.94
C ALA A 84 -13.87 2.72 2.71
N LEU A 85 -13.17 3.75 3.18
CA LEU A 85 -13.51 5.15 2.93
C LEU A 85 -12.72 5.66 1.73
N ARG A 86 -13.41 6.15 0.70
CA ARG A 86 -12.77 6.79 -0.45
C ARG A 86 -12.25 8.16 -0.05
N LEU A 87 -10.97 8.39 -0.28
CA LEU A 87 -10.34 9.68 -0.10
C LEU A 87 -10.52 10.50 -1.36
N HIS A 88 -10.99 11.74 -1.20
CA HIS A 88 -11.15 12.69 -2.29
C HIS A 88 -10.01 13.70 -2.24
N ASP A 89 -9.51 14.11 -3.41
CA ASP A 89 -8.48 15.15 -3.57
C ASP A 89 -7.14 14.84 -2.86
N VAL A 90 -6.84 13.56 -2.62
CA VAL A 90 -5.58 13.12 -2.03
C VAL A 90 -4.88 12.14 -2.97
N SER A 91 -3.62 12.43 -3.34
CA SER A 91 -2.78 11.51 -4.10
C SER A 91 -1.97 10.59 -3.19
N ILE A 92 -1.73 9.36 -3.64
CA ILE A 92 -0.81 8.44 -2.97
C ILE A 92 0.61 8.99 -2.85
N THR A 93 1.02 9.86 -3.80
CA THR A 93 2.31 10.56 -3.74
C THR A 93 2.39 11.58 -2.62
N ASP A 94 1.24 12.03 -2.10
CA ASP A 94 1.17 12.96 -0.98
C ASP A 94 1.10 12.21 0.36
N ILE A 95 0.43 11.05 0.37
CA ILE A 95 0.31 10.17 1.55
C ILE A 95 1.63 9.45 1.85
N LEU A 96 2.23 8.77 0.87
CA LEU A 96 3.36 7.87 1.11
C LEU A 96 4.57 8.56 1.79
N PRO A 97 5.03 9.75 1.37
CA PRO A 97 6.18 10.40 2.02
C PRO A 97 5.91 10.82 3.47
N LYS A 98 4.63 11.01 3.80
CA LYS A 98 4.21 11.44 5.14
C LYS A 98 4.12 10.26 6.09
N ILE A 99 3.68 9.11 5.60
CA ILE A 99 3.51 7.92 6.44
C ILE A 99 4.71 6.98 6.42
N VAL A 100 5.54 6.96 5.38
CA VAL A 100 6.64 5.99 5.24
C VAL A 100 7.96 6.57 5.76
N HIS A 101 8.62 5.85 6.67
CA HIS A 101 10.00 6.11 7.10
C HIS A 101 11.00 5.44 6.16
N LYS A 102 10.72 4.17 5.79
CA LYS A 102 11.55 3.35 4.90
C LYS A 102 10.65 2.41 4.08
N GLY A 103 10.99 2.20 2.81
CA GLY A 103 10.32 1.22 1.95
C GLY A 103 11.34 0.28 1.29
N ASP A 104 11.00 -1.00 1.18
CA ASP A 104 11.71 -1.97 0.36
C ASP A 104 10.74 -2.52 -0.70
N PHE A 105 11.15 -2.40 -1.96
CA PHE A 105 10.36 -2.78 -3.13
C PHE A 105 11.16 -3.80 -3.93
N ARG A 106 10.68 -5.04 -3.96
CA ARG A 106 11.33 -6.10 -4.73
C ARG A 106 10.34 -6.71 -5.68
N MET A 107 10.62 -6.58 -6.97
CA MET A 107 9.78 -7.09 -8.03
C MET A 107 10.60 -8.00 -8.95
N ARG A 108 9.96 -9.05 -9.44
CA ARG A 108 10.53 -9.96 -10.44
C ARG A 108 9.46 -10.38 -11.43
N ARG A 109 9.86 -10.94 -12.56
CA ARG A 109 8.93 -11.57 -13.49
C ARG A 109 8.18 -12.70 -12.77
N SER A 110 6.87 -12.79 -12.95
CA SER A 110 6.02 -13.71 -12.19
C SER A 110 6.39 -15.18 -12.39
N HIS A 111 6.86 -15.56 -13.59
CA HIS A 111 7.33 -16.92 -13.85
C HIS A 111 8.62 -17.29 -13.10
N LEU A 112 9.31 -16.31 -12.51
CA LEU A 112 10.48 -16.47 -11.65
C LEU A 112 10.14 -16.39 -10.16
N ALA A 113 8.86 -16.29 -9.79
CA ALA A 113 8.43 -16.13 -8.38
C ALA A 113 8.97 -17.24 -7.46
N ASN A 114 9.03 -18.47 -7.99
CA ASN A 114 9.51 -19.65 -7.26
C ASN A 114 10.96 -20.03 -7.58
N SER A 115 11.66 -19.21 -8.36
CA SER A 115 13.07 -19.43 -8.67
C SER A 115 13.95 -18.88 -7.56
N GLU A 116 14.99 -19.63 -7.18
CA GLU A 116 16.12 -19.10 -6.44
C GLU A 116 16.97 -18.24 -7.38
N ILE A 117 17.27 -17.01 -6.96
CA ILE A 117 18.05 -16.06 -7.75
C ILE A 117 19.28 -15.68 -6.95
N THR A 118 20.45 -16.10 -7.43
CA THR A 118 21.75 -15.76 -6.83
C THR A 118 22.40 -14.65 -7.64
N ILE A 119 22.64 -13.51 -6.99
CA ILE A 119 23.38 -12.39 -7.59
C ILE A 119 24.88 -12.67 -7.43
N THR A 120 25.57 -12.94 -8.54
CA THR A 120 26.99 -13.35 -8.54
C THR A 120 27.97 -12.22 -8.84
N SER A 121 27.49 -11.10 -9.36
CA SER A 121 28.27 -9.89 -9.63
C SER A 121 27.36 -8.66 -9.68
N LEU A 122 27.94 -7.48 -9.44
CA LEU A 122 27.29 -6.18 -9.63
C LEU A 122 27.98 -5.46 -10.79
N GLY A 123 27.21 -4.76 -11.61
CA GLY A 123 27.73 -3.94 -12.70
C GLY A 123 26.86 -2.71 -12.89
N ASP A 124 27.47 -1.61 -13.32
CA ASP A 124 26.78 -0.37 -13.60
C ASP A 124 26.18 -0.39 -15.02
N VAL A 125 25.01 0.23 -15.18
CA VAL A 125 24.45 0.47 -16.52
C VAL A 125 25.25 1.61 -17.15
N PRO A 126 25.70 1.50 -18.42
CA PRO A 126 26.38 2.60 -19.10
C PRO A 126 25.54 3.88 -19.09
N GLU A 127 26.20 5.04 -19.02
CA GLU A 127 25.52 6.33 -19.19
C GLU A 127 24.75 6.32 -20.53
N GLN A 128 23.48 6.73 -20.47
CA GLN A 128 22.63 6.83 -21.65
C GLN A 128 22.63 8.28 -22.11
N ASP A 129 23.16 8.53 -23.32
CA ASP A 129 23.06 9.82 -24.04
C ASP A 129 21.63 10.09 -24.55
#